data_AF-A0A915PLS2-F1
#
_entry.id   AF-A0A915PLS2-F1
#
_cell.length_a   1.000
_cell.length_b   1.000
_cell.length_c   1.000
_cell.angle_alpha   90.00
_cell.angle_beta   90.00
_cell.angle_gamma   90.00
#
_symmetry.space_group_name_H-M   'P 1'
#
loop_
_entity.id
_entity.type
_entity.pdbx_description
1 polymer ?
#
loop_
_entity_poly.entity_id
_entity_poly.type
_entity_poly.pdbx_seq_one_letter_code
_entity_poly.pdbx_strand_id
1 'polypeptide(L)'
;MNEECIIRKLVADGDGGGDDRRFVTVLTLLLKLIKDPEASQSLLPRIMKTVDAAETAMKKQVLISAMNEQQIQEYGALINHIGEFYLKQEIVRANEKMSAAKKELSIAKGMRKNKEEYELLAKMIEKIPSRAETTRKLEIIKKELEELHERQRNLEAKLADRRNHLHAFNIILANFCRFLKDEENDEIISHDETMDGISAEIKKEKT
;
A
#
# COMPACT_ATOMS: atom_id res chain seq x y z
N MET A 1 8.25 74.19 -0.33
CA MET A 1 6.83 74.01 0.02
C MET A 1 6.61 72.53 0.20
N ASN A 2 6.29 72.09 1.43
CA ASN A 2 6.18 70.67 1.77
C ASN A 2 4.98 70.02 1.09
N GLU A 3 5.16 68.79 0.62
CA GLU A 3 4.16 67.95 -0.05
C GLU A 3 2.86 67.82 0.76
N GLU A 4 2.98 67.78 2.08
CA GLU A 4 1.86 67.78 3.02
C GLU A 4 1.00 69.06 2.96
N CYS A 5 1.60 70.20 2.60
CA CYS A 5 0.91 71.47 2.39
C CYS A 5 0.14 71.46 1.06
N ILE A 6 0.69 70.81 0.04
CA ILE A 6 0.04 70.60 -1.27
C ILE A 6 -1.15 69.64 -1.10
N ILE A 7 -0.98 68.54 -0.37
CA ILE A 7 -2.05 67.58 -0.07
C ILE A 7 -3.17 68.24 0.74
N ARG A 8 -2.86 68.97 1.81
CA ARG A 8 -3.88 69.71 2.57
C ARG A 8 -4.62 70.75 1.72
N LYS A 9 -3.91 71.43 0.82
CA LYS A 9 -4.51 72.41 -0.11
C LYS A 9 -5.42 71.75 -1.14
N LEU A 10 -5.01 70.62 -1.71
CA LEU A 10 -5.84 69.83 -2.65
C LEU A 10 -7.08 69.23 -1.97
N VAL A 11 -6.93 68.70 -0.76
CA VAL A 11 -8.02 68.07 0.00
C VAL A 11 -9.05 69.09 0.50
N ALA A 12 -8.64 70.32 0.85
CA ALA A 12 -9.57 71.37 1.25
C ALA A 12 -10.33 72.01 0.07
N ASP A 13 -9.67 72.11 -1.10
CA ASP A 13 -10.09 73.00 -2.19
C ASP A 13 -10.62 72.24 -3.42
N GLY A 14 -10.47 70.91 -3.47
CA GLY A 14 -11.03 70.00 -4.48
C GLY A 14 -10.48 70.14 -5.91
N ASP A 15 -9.99 71.33 -6.28
CA ASP A 15 -9.41 71.69 -7.59
C ASP A 15 -8.41 72.88 -7.48
N GLY A 16 -8.04 73.29 -6.26
CA GLY A 16 -6.81 74.06 -5.98
C GLY A 16 -6.74 75.54 -6.42
N GLY A 17 -7.84 76.19 -6.81
CA GLY A 17 -7.76 77.62 -7.16
C GLY A 17 -9.07 78.41 -7.21
N GLY A 18 -10.19 77.78 -6.86
CA GLY A 18 -11.52 78.37 -7.01
C GLY A 18 -11.95 79.20 -5.80
N ASP A 19 -11.89 78.65 -4.59
CA ASP A 19 -12.38 79.34 -3.39
C ASP A 19 -11.44 80.45 -2.93
N ASP A 20 -10.12 80.24 -2.95
CA ASP A 20 -9.14 81.26 -2.61
C ASP A 20 -9.30 82.51 -3.51
N ARG A 21 -9.51 82.32 -4.82
CA ARG A 21 -9.86 83.40 -5.76
C ARG A 21 -11.21 84.04 -5.47
N ARG A 22 -12.22 83.26 -5.07
CA ARG A 22 -13.55 83.77 -4.69
C ARG A 22 -13.45 84.64 -3.44
N PHE A 23 -12.72 84.23 -2.41
CA PHE A 23 -12.49 85.03 -1.21
C PHE A 23 -11.72 86.32 -1.50
N VAL A 24 -10.67 86.26 -2.31
CA VAL A 24 -9.95 87.46 -2.77
C VAL A 24 -10.87 88.40 -3.55
N THR A 25 -11.77 87.87 -4.37
CA THR A 25 -12.75 88.65 -5.14
C THR A 25 -13.76 89.33 -4.21
N VAL A 26 -14.31 88.62 -3.22
CA VAL A 26 -15.21 89.17 -2.19
C VAL A 26 -14.52 90.30 -1.43
N LEU A 27 -13.28 90.07 -0.99
CA LEU A 27 -12.49 91.07 -0.25
C LEU A 27 -12.29 92.35 -1.08
N THR A 28 -11.97 92.19 -2.37
CA THR A 28 -11.77 93.31 -3.30
C THR A 28 -13.07 94.09 -3.55
N LEU A 29 -14.21 93.39 -3.66
CA LEU A 29 -15.52 94.02 -3.85
C LEU A 29 -15.97 94.77 -2.59
N LEU A 30 -15.73 94.22 -1.40
CA LEU A 30 -16.01 94.87 -0.12
C LEU A 30 -15.17 96.14 0.06
N LEU A 31 -13.87 96.09 -0.24
CA LEU A 31 -13.00 97.27 -0.18
C LEU A 31 -13.44 98.38 -1.15
N LYS A 32 -13.98 98.02 -2.33
CA LYS A 32 -14.56 98.99 -3.26
C LYS A 32 -15.86 99.61 -2.74
N LEU A 33 -16.73 98.79 -2.16
CA LEU A 33 -17.97 99.24 -1.54
C LEU A 33 -17.74 100.24 -0.39
N ILE A 34 -16.70 100.02 0.42
CA ILE A 34 -16.32 100.94 1.50
C ILE A 34 -15.82 102.28 0.98
N LYS A 35 -15.10 102.29 -0.16
CA LYS A 35 -14.53 103.51 -0.76
C LYS A 35 -15.54 104.33 -1.56
N ASP A 36 -16.54 103.68 -2.14
CA ASP A 36 -17.57 104.30 -2.98
C ASP A 36 -18.96 103.75 -2.63
N PRO A 37 -19.67 104.38 -1.67
CA PRO A 37 -20.99 103.94 -1.22
C PRO A 37 -22.08 104.08 -2.29
N GLU A 38 -21.91 104.97 -3.28
CA GLU A 38 -22.89 105.18 -4.35
C GLU A 38 -22.93 103.99 -5.33
N ALA A 39 -21.83 103.26 -5.47
CA ALA A 39 -21.76 102.03 -6.26
C ALA A 39 -22.49 100.82 -5.64
N SER A 40 -23.07 100.98 -4.44
CA SER A 40 -23.71 99.92 -3.65
C SER A 40 -24.78 99.12 -4.39
N GLN A 41 -25.62 99.78 -5.20
CA GLN A 41 -26.67 99.12 -5.99
C GLN A 41 -26.12 98.05 -6.95
N SER A 42 -24.90 98.21 -7.45
CA SER A 42 -24.28 97.28 -8.40
C SER A 42 -23.36 96.24 -7.72
N LEU A 43 -22.69 96.63 -6.62
CA LEU A 43 -21.69 95.81 -5.95
C LEU A 43 -22.31 94.78 -4.99
N LEU A 44 -23.37 95.15 -4.26
CA LEU A 44 -24.02 94.25 -3.28
C LEU A 44 -24.53 92.94 -3.89
N PRO A 45 -25.29 92.93 -5.01
CA PRO A 45 -25.76 91.68 -5.61
C PRO A 45 -24.61 90.76 -6.05
N ARG A 46 -23.50 91.35 -6.49
CA ARG A 46 -22.31 90.62 -6.94
C ARG A 46 -21.57 89.99 -5.77
N ILE A 47 -21.46 90.69 -4.64
CA ILE A 47 -20.92 90.16 -3.38
C ILE A 47 -21.78 89.00 -2.89
N MET A 48 -23.11 89.18 -2.80
CA MET A 48 -24.04 88.13 -2.36
C MET A 48 -23.91 86.87 -3.21
N LYS A 49 -23.91 87.01 -4.54
CA LYS A 49 -23.74 85.88 -5.47
C LYS A 49 -22.43 85.12 -5.25
N THR A 50 -21.33 85.83 -5.01
CA THR A 50 -20.04 85.18 -4.73
C THR A 50 -20.00 84.48 -3.38
N VAL A 51 -20.69 85.02 -2.36
CA VAL A 51 -20.82 84.40 -1.04
C VAL A 51 -21.70 83.14 -1.12
N ASP A 52 -22.85 83.19 -1.79
CA ASP A 52 -23.73 82.02 -2.00
C ASP A 52 -23.01 80.86 -2.71
N ALA A 53 -22.18 81.19 -3.71
CA ALA A 53 -21.38 80.21 -4.44
C ALA A 53 -20.28 79.58 -3.56
N ALA A 54 -19.67 80.36 -2.65
CA ALA A 54 -18.71 79.85 -1.68
C ALA A 54 -19.38 78.97 -0.63
N GLU A 55 -20.55 79.36 -0.12
CA GLU A 55 -21.33 78.56 0.84
C GLU A 55 -21.76 77.22 0.25
N THR A 56 -22.23 77.23 -1.01
CA THR A 56 -22.60 76.01 -1.73
C THR A 56 -21.41 75.08 -1.93
N ALA A 57 -20.24 75.63 -2.27
CA ALA A 57 -19.01 74.86 -2.40
C ALA A 57 -18.57 74.24 -1.06
N MET A 58 -18.66 74.98 0.04
CA MET A 58 -18.39 74.45 1.38
C MET A 58 -19.34 73.28 1.73
N LYS A 59 -20.64 73.43 1.49
CA LYS A 59 -21.63 72.36 1.73
C LYS A 59 -21.32 71.11 0.91
N LYS A 60 -20.96 71.30 -0.38
CA LYS A 60 -20.51 70.20 -1.25
C LYS A 60 -19.28 69.50 -0.69
N GLN A 61 -18.30 70.26 -0.20
CA GLN A 61 -17.06 69.67 0.34
C GLN A 61 -17.32 68.82 1.59
N VAL A 62 -18.21 69.25 2.48
CA VAL A 62 -18.63 68.46 3.64
C VAL A 62 -19.26 67.13 3.21
N LEU A 63 -20.16 67.16 2.23
CA LEU A 63 -20.80 65.96 1.68
C LEU A 63 -19.78 65.01 1.04
N ILE A 64 -18.83 65.53 0.27
CA ILE A 64 -17.75 64.73 -0.35
C ILE A 64 -16.86 64.11 0.72
N SER A 65 -16.49 64.86 1.77
CA SER A 65 -15.68 64.34 2.87
C SER A 65 -16.39 63.17 3.56
N ALA A 66 -17.67 63.32 3.90
CA ALA A 66 -18.46 62.26 4.53
C ALA A 66 -18.59 61.02 3.61
N MET A 67 -18.83 61.23 2.31
CA MET A 67 -18.86 60.14 1.33
C MET A 67 -17.50 59.42 1.24
N ASN A 68 -16.39 60.16 1.21
CA ASN A 68 -15.06 59.58 1.14
C ASN A 68 -14.74 58.76 2.41
N GLU A 69 -15.11 59.27 3.59
CA GLU A 69 -14.95 58.53 4.85
C GLU A 69 -15.73 57.21 4.83
N GLN A 70 -16.97 57.23 4.34
CA GLN A 70 -17.76 56.01 4.18
C GLN A 70 -17.11 55.03 3.17
N GLN A 71 -16.66 55.53 2.03
CA GLN A 71 -16.00 54.69 1.02
C GLN A 71 -14.71 54.05 1.55
N ILE A 72 -13.91 54.77 2.33
CA ILE A 72 -12.70 54.21 2.97
C ILE A 72 -13.07 53.03 3.88
N GLN A 73 -14.15 53.15 4.65
CA GLN A 73 -14.62 52.07 5.52
C GLN A 73 -15.10 50.86 4.72
N GLU A 74 -15.89 51.09 3.66
CA GLU A 74 -16.39 50.04 2.78
C GLU A 74 -15.26 49.28 2.08
N TYR A 75 -14.26 49.99 1.56
CA TYR A 75 -13.08 49.36 0.97
C TYR A 75 -12.26 48.59 1.99
N GLY A 76 -12.11 49.10 3.22
CA GLY A 76 -11.46 48.38 4.31
C GLY A 76 -12.16 47.07 4.64
N ALA A 77 -13.49 47.09 4.74
CA ALA A 77 -14.31 45.90 4.96
C ALA A 77 -14.16 44.89 3.81
N LEU A 78 -14.16 45.37 2.56
CA LEU A 78 -13.99 44.52 1.37
C LEU A 78 -12.61 43.83 1.36
N ILE A 79 -11.53 44.57 1.65
CA ILE A 79 -10.17 44.01 1.72
C ILE A 79 -10.10 42.92 2.79
N ASN A 80 -10.66 43.18 3.97
CA ASN A 80 -10.69 42.19 5.04
C ASN A 80 -11.48 40.93 4.64
N HIS A 81 -12.64 41.12 4.00
CA HIS A 81 -13.47 40.01 3.54
C HIS A 81 -12.75 39.15 2.49
N ILE A 82 -12.13 39.81 1.50
CA ILE A 82 -11.35 39.15 0.46
C ILE A 82 -10.17 38.39 1.08
N GLY A 83 -9.42 39.04 1.98
CA GLY A 83 -8.29 38.43 2.68
C GLY A 83 -8.70 37.19 3.48
N GLU A 84 -9.78 37.28 4.26
CA GLU A 84 -10.31 36.14 5.01
C GLU A 84 -10.77 35.01 4.09
N PHE A 85 -11.44 35.33 2.98
CA PHE A 85 -11.92 34.34 2.02
C PHE A 85 -10.76 33.54 1.42
N TYR A 86 -9.74 34.24 0.89
CA TYR A 86 -8.56 33.59 0.31
C TYR A 86 -7.80 32.75 1.34
N LEU A 87 -7.65 33.25 2.57
CA LEU A 87 -6.97 32.51 3.63
C LEU A 87 -7.72 31.20 3.98
N LYS A 88 -9.05 31.27 4.13
CA LYS A 88 -9.88 30.07 4.38
C LYS A 88 -9.76 29.07 3.24
N GLN A 89 -9.80 29.54 1.99
CA GLN A 89 -9.68 28.68 0.82
C GLN A 89 -8.31 27.98 0.76
N GLU A 90 -7.22 28.69 1.01
CA GLU A 90 -5.88 28.11 1.01
C GLU A 90 -5.69 27.10 2.15
N ILE A 91 -6.26 27.35 3.34
CA ILE A 91 -6.26 26.37 4.45
C ILE A 91 -6.99 25.09 4.05
N VAL A 92 -8.16 25.19 3.41
CA VAL A 92 -8.92 24.02 2.94
C VAL A 92 -8.10 23.23 1.92
N ARG A 93 -7.55 23.91 0.91
CA ARG A 93 -6.71 23.29 -0.13
C ARG A 93 -5.48 22.61 0.45
N ALA A 94 -4.80 23.24 1.42
CA ALA A 94 -3.64 22.66 2.08
C ALA A 94 -4.00 21.39 2.86
N ASN A 95 -5.12 21.41 3.57
CA ASN A 95 -5.63 20.24 4.30
C ASN A 95 -6.01 19.09 3.36
N GLU A 96 -6.64 19.37 2.23
CA GLU A 96 -6.96 18.36 1.22
C GLU A 96 -5.69 17.72 0.66
N LYS A 97 -4.69 18.52 0.28
CA LYS A 97 -3.38 18.02 -0.17
C LYS A 97 -2.70 17.16 0.90
N MET A 98 -2.72 17.59 2.15
CA MET A 98 -2.15 16.82 3.25
C MET A 98 -2.87 15.48 3.46
N SER A 99 -4.21 15.48 3.36
CA SER A 99 -5.01 14.27 3.48
C SER A 99 -4.72 13.28 2.35
N ALA A 100 -4.61 13.77 1.11
CA ALA A 100 -4.22 12.96 -0.04
C ALA A 100 -2.83 12.34 0.14
N ALA A 101 -1.84 13.16 0.51
CA ALA A 101 -0.47 12.69 0.75
C ALA A 101 -0.39 11.63 1.88
N LYS A 102 -1.19 11.77 2.95
CA LYS A 102 -1.26 10.75 4.01
C LYS A 102 -1.80 9.41 3.50
N LYS A 103 -2.83 9.43 2.64
CA LYS A 103 -3.38 8.20 2.05
C LYS A 103 -2.35 7.52 1.16
N GLU A 104 -1.68 8.28 0.30
CA GLU A 104 -0.64 7.78 -0.60
C GLU A 104 0.53 7.18 0.18
N LEU A 105 0.98 7.86 1.24
CA LEU A 105 2.03 7.34 2.13
C LEU A 105 1.64 6.01 2.78
N SER A 106 0.37 5.86 3.19
CA SER A 106 -0.13 4.61 3.76
C SER A 106 -0.06 3.46 2.76
N ILE A 107 -0.49 3.71 1.52
CA ILE A 107 -0.45 2.75 0.41
C ILE A 107 1.01 2.36 0.11
N ALA A 108 1.90 3.34 0.00
CA ALA A 108 3.32 3.12 -0.26
C ALA A 108 3.99 2.28 0.84
N LYS A 109 3.66 2.53 2.12
CA LYS A 109 4.12 1.71 3.25
C LYS A 109 3.63 0.27 3.14
N GLY A 110 2.36 0.06 2.79
CA GLY A 110 1.80 -1.26 2.56
C GLY A 110 2.52 -2.02 1.44
N MET A 111 2.71 -1.35 0.29
CA MET A 111 3.44 -1.93 -0.84
C MET A 111 4.88 -2.33 -0.48
N ARG A 112 5.57 -1.47 0.28
CA ARG A 112 6.92 -1.77 0.77
C ARG A 112 6.94 -3.01 1.65
N LYS A 113 6.02 -3.11 2.61
CA LYS A 113 5.92 -4.27 3.49
C LYS A 113 5.66 -5.56 2.70
N ASN A 114 4.72 -5.51 1.76
CA ASN A 114 4.41 -6.65 0.90
C ASN A 114 5.63 -7.07 0.06
N LYS A 115 6.38 -6.10 -0.48
CA LYS A 115 7.62 -6.37 -1.22
C LYS A 115 8.67 -7.07 -0.35
N GLU A 116 8.87 -6.60 0.88
CA GLU A 116 9.80 -7.22 1.83
C GLU A 116 9.37 -8.66 2.17
N GLU A 117 8.07 -8.92 2.35
CA GLU A 117 7.53 -10.27 2.57
C GLU A 117 7.72 -11.19 1.35
N TYR A 118 7.46 -10.70 0.14
CA TYR A 118 7.68 -11.46 -1.10
C TYR A 118 9.16 -11.77 -1.32
N GLU A 119 10.06 -10.83 -1.07
CA GLU A 119 11.50 -11.07 -1.16
C GLU A 119 11.96 -12.13 -0.15
N LEU A 120 11.42 -12.13 1.06
CA LEU A 120 11.73 -13.15 2.06
C LEU A 120 11.24 -14.53 1.64
N LEU A 121 10.02 -14.62 1.09
CA LEU A 121 9.47 -15.87 0.58
C LEU A 121 10.26 -16.38 -0.62
N ALA A 122 10.63 -15.50 -1.56
CA ALA A 122 11.45 -15.84 -2.72
C ALA A 122 12.80 -16.41 -2.29
N LYS A 123 13.49 -15.77 -1.34
CA LYS A 123 14.75 -16.29 -0.76
C LYS A 123 14.58 -17.65 -0.08
N MET A 124 13.41 -17.93 0.51
CA MET A 124 13.12 -19.24 1.09
C MET A 124 12.91 -20.30 0.00
N ILE A 125 12.21 -19.95 -1.08
CA ILE A 125 11.96 -20.83 -2.22
C ILE A 125 13.27 -21.15 -2.96
N GLU A 126 14.16 -20.18 -3.14
CA GLU A 126 15.47 -20.38 -3.78
C GLU A 126 16.36 -21.41 -3.07
N LYS A 127 16.17 -21.64 -1.77
CA LYS A 127 16.90 -22.68 -1.03
C LYS A 127 16.42 -24.09 -1.35
N ILE A 128 15.22 -24.24 -1.91
CA ILE A 128 14.61 -25.53 -2.23
C ILE A 128 15.04 -25.89 -3.66
N PRO A 129 15.45 -27.15 -3.93
CA PRO A 129 15.82 -27.56 -5.28
C PRO A 129 14.66 -27.35 -6.25
N SER A 130 15.00 -27.09 -7.52
CA SER A 130 13.99 -26.85 -8.54
C SER A 130 13.02 -28.02 -8.64
N ARG A 131 11.75 -27.71 -8.90
CA ARG A 131 10.69 -28.70 -9.07
C ARG A 131 11.08 -29.71 -10.17
N ALA A 132 11.65 -29.25 -11.27
CA ALA A 132 12.07 -30.10 -12.38
C ALA A 132 13.17 -31.09 -11.96
N GLU A 133 14.16 -30.63 -11.18
CA GLU A 133 15.22 -31.49 -10.66
C GLU A 133 14.68 -32.55 -9.70
N THR A 134 13.76 -32.15 -8.82
CA THR A 134 13.12 -33.06 -7.86
C THR A 134 12.26 -34.11 -8.58
N THR A 135 11.51 -33.71 -9.60
CA THR A 135 10.73 -34.64 -10.44
C THR A 135 11.64 -35.63 -11.17
N ARG A 136 12.76 -35.17 -11.74
CA ARG A 136 13.73 -36.07 -12.40
C ARG A 136 14.34 -37.06 -11.43
N LYS A 137 14.73 -36.63 -10.22
CA LYS A 137 15.24 -37.54 -9.17
C LYS A 137 14.18 -38.56 -8.76
N LEU A 138 12.92 -38.16 -8.62
CA LEU A 138 11.81 -39.07 -8.33
C LEU A 138 11.61 -40.11 -9.43
N GLU A 139 11.70 -39.73 -10.71
CA GLU A 139 11.60 -40.68 -11.83
C GLU A 139 12.73 -41.70 -11.83
N ILE A 140 13.97 -41.27 -11.55
CA ILE A 140 15.12 -42.17 -11.44
C ILE A 140 14.91 -43.17 -10.29
N ILE A 141 14.57 -42.69 -9.10
CA ILE A 141 14.33 -43.54 -7.93
C ILE A 141 13.19 -44.53 -8.19
N LYS A 142 12.12 -44.12 -8.88
CA LYS A 142 11.03 -45.02 -9.26
C LYS A 142 11.50 -46.15 -10.16
N LYS A 143 12.32 -45.86 -11.18
CA LYS A 143 12.89 -46.88 -12.06
C LYS A 143 13.78 -47.86 -11.29
N GLU A 144 14.67 -47.35 -10.44
CA GLU A 144 15.53 -48.19 -9.60
C GLU A 144 14.71 -49.11 -8.66
N LEU A 145 13.59 -48.59 -8.12
CA LEU A 145 12.68 -49.38 -7.30
C LEU A 145 12.01 -50.50 -8.11
N GLU A 146 11.56 -50.21 -9.32
CA GLU A 146 10.96 -51.21 -10.22
C GLU A 146 11.96 -52.30 -10.59
N GLU A 147 13.20 -51.94 -10.93
CA GLU A 147 14.29 -52.88 -11.22
C GLU A 147 14.62 -53.78 -10.01
N LEU A 148 14.69 -53.20 -8.80
CA LEU A 148 14.91 -53.96 -7.57
C LEU A 148 13.76 -54.93 -7.29
N HIS A 149 12.52 -54.51 -7.49
CA HIS A 149 11.34 -55.39 -7.33
C HIS A 149 11.33 -56.53 -8.35
N GLU A 150 11.73 -56.28 -9.60
CA GLU A 150 11.88 -57.35 -10.59
C GLU A 150 13.00 -58.32 -10.21
N ARG A 151 14.15 -57.81 -9.77
CA ARG A 151 15.26 -58.64 -9.30
C ARG A 151 14.88 -59.48 -8.08
N GLN A 152 14.15 -58.90 -7.13
CA GLN A 152 13.63 -59.60 -5.98
C GLN A 152 12.71 -60.76 -6.41
N ARG A 153 11.72 -60.49 -7.27
CA ARG A 153 10.82 -61.53 -7.81
C ARG A 153 11.58 -62.66 -8.50
N ASN A 154 12.60 -62.33 -9.29
CA ASN A 154 13.45 -63.31 -9.96
C ASN A 154 14.26 -64.17 -8.98
N LEU A 155 14.73 -63.59 -7.87
CA LEU A 155 15.45 -64.32 -6.82
C LEU A 155 14.49 -65.22 -6.02
N GLU A 156 13.30 -64.74 -5.70
CA GLU A 156 12.26 -65.53 -5.03
C GLU A 156 11.85 -66.75 -5.87
N ALA A 157 11.66 -66.58 -7.17
CA ALA A 157 11.39 -67.68 -8.10
C ALA A 157 12.54 -68.72 -8.10
N LYS A 158 13.79 -68.26 -8.21
CA LYS A 158 14.96 -69.16 -8.16
C LYS A 158 15.09 -69.90 -6.82
N LEU A 159 14.75 -69.26 -5.70
CA LEU A 159 14.74 -69.90 -4.39
C LEU A 159 13.64 -70.95 -4.28
N ALA A 160 12.45 -70.67 -4.81
CA ALA A 160 11.35 -71.63 -4.87
C ALA A 160 11.74 -72.88 -5.68
N ASP A 161 12.34 -72.69 -6.87
CA ASP A 161 12.84 -73.81 -7.69
C ASP A 161 13.88 -74.65 -6.95
N ARG A 162 14.86 -74.00 -6.29
CA ARG A 162 15.85 -74.71 -5.47
C ARG A 162 15.22 -75.48 -4.32
N ARG A 163 14.20 -74.93 -3.67
CA ARG A 163 13.44 -75.62 -2.62
C ARG A 163 12.70 -76.84 -3.18
N ASN A 164 12.13 -76.72 -4.38
CA ASN A 164 11.48 -77.83 -5.08
C ASN A 164 12.49 -78.93 -5.46
N HIS A 165 13.66 -78.57 -5.99
CA HIS A 165 14.73 -79.52 -6.30
C HIS A 165 15.22 -80.25 -5.04
N LEU A 166 15.43 -79.53 -3.93
CA LEU A 166 15.84 -80.14 -2.66
C LEU A 166 14.76 -81.09 -2.12
N HIS A 167 13.49 -80.72 -2.24
CA HIS A 167 12.38 -81.58 -1.83
C HIS A 167 12.32 -82.86 -2.68
N ALA A 168 12.42 -82.75 -4.00
CA ALA A 168 12.48 -83.89 -4.91
C ALA A 168 13.69 -84.79 -4.60
N PHE A 169 14.87 -84.19 -4.37
CA PHE A 169 16.08 -84.92 -3.97
C PHE A 169 15.86 -85.67 -2.64
N ASN A 170 15.28 -85.02 -1.63
CA ASN A 170 14.95 -85.67 -0.36
C ASN A 170 13.97 -86.84 -0.52
N ILE A 171 12.98 -86.74 -1.42
CA ILE A 171 12.08 -87.85 -1.73
C ILE A 171 12.86 -89.02 -2.36
N ILE A 172 13.72 -88.74 -3.34
CA ILE A 172 14.57 -89.76 -3.97
C ILE A 172 15.46 -90.43 -2.93
N LEU A 173 16.09 -89.66 -2.05
CA LEU A 173 16.97 -90.17 -0.98
C LEU A 173 16.18 -91.02 0.03
N ALA A 174 14.98 -90.60 0.43
CA ALA A 174 14.10 -91.37 1.30
C ALA A 174 13.65 -92.69 0.64
N ASN A 175 13.32 -92.66 -0.66
CA ASN A 175 12.97 -93.85 -1.43
C ASN A 175 14.18 -94.79 -1.58
N PHE A 176 15.38 -94.25 -1.82
CA PHE A 176 16.61 -95.04 -1.88
C PHE A 176 16.95 -95.68 -0.52
N CYS A 177 16.82 -94.94 0.58
CA CYS A 177 16.97 -95.49 1.92
C CYS A 177 15.90 -96.54 2.26
N ARG A 178 14.69 -96.44 1.72
CA ARG A 178 13.67 -97.50 1.84
C ARG A 178 14.06 -98.73 1.02
N PHE A 179 14.46 -98.54 -0.22
CA PHE A 179 14.94 -99.62 -1.09
C PHE A 179 16.09 -100.42 -0.45
N LEU A 180 17.09 -99.72 0.13
CA LEU A 180 18.17 -100.39 0.87
C LEU A 180 17.70 -101.14 2.12
N LYS A 181 16.66 -100.65 2.81
CA LYS A 181 16.07 -101.36 3.97
C LYS A 181 15.21 -102.54 3.56
N ASP A 182 14.57 -102.46 2.40
CA ASP A 182 13.77 -103.55 1.84
C ASP A 182 14.70 -104.67 1.32
N GLU A 183 15.87 -104.34 0.74
CA GLU A 183 16.92 -105.33 0.41
C GLU A 183 17.52 -106.02 1.66
N GLU A 184 17.77 -105.29 2.76
CA GLU A 184 18.17 -105.90 4.05
C GLU A 184 17.08 -106.82 4.63
N ASN A 185 15.79 -106.52 4.40
CA ASN A 185 14.68 -107.37 4.85
C ASN A 185 14.45 -108.59 3.93
N ASP A 186 14.67 -108.47 2.61
CA ASP A 186 14.57 -109.58 1.66
C ASP A 186 15.74 -110.57 1.80
N GLU A 187 16.92 -110.13 2.25
CA GLU A 187 17.99 -111.04 2.70
C GLU A 187 17.60 -111.82 3.97
N ILE A 188 16.77 -111.25 4.86
CA ILE A 188 16.27 -111.95 6.04
C ILE A 188 15.14 -112.93 5.69
N ILE A 189 14.29 -112.62 4.71
CA ILE A 189 13.18 -113.50 4.28
C ILE A 189 13.67 -114.63 3.37
N SER A 190 14.72 -114.42 2.56
CA SER A 190 15.29 -115.48 1.70
C SER A 190 16.18 -116.48 2.43
N HIS A 191 16.55 -116.21 3.69
CA HIS A 191 17.39 -117.11 4.50
C HIS A 191 16.59 -118.09 5.39
N ASP A 192 15.25 -118.03 5.39
CA ASP A 192 14.37 -118.75 6.34
C ASP A 192 13.59 -119.96 5.74
N GLU A 193 13.81 -120.34 4.46
CA GLU A 193 13.09 -121.46 3.80
C GLU A 193 13.89 -122.74 3.51
N THR A 194 15.09 -122.94 4.06
CA THR A 194 15.74 -124.27 4.01
C THR A 194 16.32 -124.72 5.34
N MET A 195 15.67 -125.78 5.85
CA MET A 195 16.09 -126.75 6.88
C MET A 195 15.50 -126.54 8.28
N ASP A 196 14.19 -126.75 8.29
CA ASP A 196 13.38 -127.21 9.41
C ASP A 196 13.85 -128.58 9.94
N GLY A 197 13.94 -128.68 11.28
CA GLY A 197 13.64 -129.87 12.06
C GLY A 197 14.74 -130.92 12.25
N ILE A 198 14.95 -131.57 13.41
CA ILE A 198 14.15 -131.89 14.60
C ILE A 198 15.21 -132.62 15.51
N SER A 199 15.37 -132.48 16.83
CA SER A 199 14.40 -132.55 17.92
C SER A 199 15.09 -132.31 19.28
N ALA A 200 14.31 -131.74 20.22
CA ALA A 200 14.06 -132.22 21.59
C ALA A 200 15.27 -132.48 22.54
N GLU A 201 15.29 -132.10 23.82
CA GLU A 201 14.24 -131.61 24.71
C GLU A 201 14.88 -131.30 26.09
N ILE A 202 14.19 -130.42 26.84
CA ILE A 202 13.95 -130.51 28.30
C ILE A 202 14.89 -129.81 29.32
N LYS A 203 14.19 -128.96 30.11
CA LYS A 203 14.33 -128.49 31.51
C LYS A 203 15.12 -127.19 31.77
N LYS A 204 14.39 -126.10 32.09
CA LYS A 204 14.04 -125.58 33.45
C LYS A 204 15.21 -124.74 34.02
N GLU A 205 15.07 -123.61 34.70
CA GLU A 205 13.99 -122.94 35.42
C GLU A 205 14.51 -121.51 35.75
N LYS A 206 13.59 -120.54 35.87
CA LYS A 206 13.56 -119.40 36.84
C LYS A 206 14.88 -118.68 37.17
N THR A 207 14.93 -117.34 37.13
CA THR A 207 14.09 -116.40 37.88
C THR A 207 14.29 -115.00 37.31
#